data_AF-A0A128FK08-F1
#
_entry.id   AF-A0A128FK08-F1
#
_cell.length_a   1.000
_cell.length_b   1.000
_cell.length_c   1.000
_cell.angle_alpha   90.00
_cell.angle_beta   90.00
_cell.angle_gamma   90.00
#
_symmetry.space_group_name_H-M   'P 1'
#
loop_
_entity.id
_entity.type
_entity.pdbx_description
1 polymer ?
#
loop_
_entity_poly.entity_id
_entity_poly.type
_entity_poly.pdbx_seq_one_letter_code
_entity_poly.pdbx_strand_id
1 'polypeptide(L)'
;MLGITIKEIEITVNTNNGVFSTYIPFKKGLNIIRAENSSGKSTCINAIAYSLGLESILGPTRKKPFPKSLYEVIYKDKKEDEEFVVINSQVRLVVENKLGISATFTRDILGDKNKVTISYEGETEDYFLGSAGSIGSAASSRGFHYWLNN
;
A
#
# COMPACT_ATOMS: atom_id res chain seq x y z
N MET A 1 12.24 -6.44 14.47
CA MET A 1 12.70 -5.20 13.81
C MET A 1 12.35 -3.90 14.60
N LEU A 2 13.17 -3.44 15.55
CA LEU A 2 12.92 -2.15 16.22
C LEU A 2 13.28 -0.98 15.28
N GLY A 3 12.32 -0.48 14.50
CA GLY A 3 12.46 0.72 13.67
C GLY A 3 12.54 0.43 12.17
N ILE A 4 11.60 0.99 11.41
CA ILE A 4 11.53 0.92 9.95
C ILE A 4 11.67 2.31 9.35
N THR A 5 12.40 2.41 8.25
CA THR A 5 12.48 3.62 7.42
C THR A 5 11.73 3.35 6.13
N ILE A 6 10.78 4.22 5.78
CA ILE A 6 10.09 4.15 4.49
C ILE A 6 11.02 4.74 3.42
N LYS A 7 11.25 4.00 2.34
CA LYS A 7 12.17 4.38 1.25
C LYS A 7 11.43 4.89 0.03
N GLU A 8 10.34 4.24 -0.33
CA GLU A 8 9.52 4.61 -1.48
C GLU A 8 8.13 3.99 -1.36
N ILE A 9 7.17 4.61 -2.04
CA ILE A 9 5.86 4.05 -2.28
C ILE A 9 5.53 4.15 -3.76
N GLU A 10 4.95 3.09 -4.30
CA GLU A 10 4.33 3.08 -5.62
C GLU A 10 2.88 2.64 -5.49
N ILE A 11 1.97 3.38 -6.12
CA ILE A 11 0.56 3.00 -6.26
C ILE A 11 0.32 2.74 -7.74
N THR A 12 -0.17 1.56 -8.07
CA THR A 12 -0.37 1.11 -9.45
C THR A 12 -1.82 0.69 -9.65
N VAL A 13 -2.41 1.16 -10.75
CA VAL A 13 -3.78 0.89 -11.16
C VAL A 13 -3.75 0.33 -12.57
N ASN A 14 -4.09 -0.94 -12.70
CA ASN A 14 -4.23 -1.59 -14.01
C ASN A 14 -5.68 -1.41 -14.47
N THR A 15 -5.84 -0.88 -15.68
CA THR A 15 -7.14 -0.59 -16.26
C THR A 15 -7.37 -1.41 -17.52
N ASN A 16 -8.59 -1.35 -18.06
CA ASN A 16 -8.92 -1.93 -19.37
C ASN A 16 -8.10 -1.35 -20.53
N ASN A 17 -7.48 -0.17 -20.37
CA ASN A 17 -6.74 0.49 -21.42
C ASN A 17 -5.46 1.17 -20.89
N GLY A 18 -4.59 0.37 -20.26
CA GLY A 18 -3.27 0.81 -19.80
C GLY A 18 -3.11 0.87 -18.29
N VAL A 19 -1.95 1.37 -17.87
CA VAL A 19 -1.53 1.41 -16.46
C VAL A 19 -1.33 2.84 -16.02
N PHE A 20 -1.92 3.19 -14.89
CA PHE A 20 -1.65 4.45 -14.19
C PHE A 20 -0.85 4.14 -12.94
N SER A 21 0.23 4.87 -12.72
CA SER A 21 1.02 4.73 -11.50
C SER A 21 1.52 6.06 -10.99
N THR A 22 1.81 6.09 -9.69
CA THR A 22 2.57 7.17 -9.06
C THR A 22 3.65 6.57 -8.20
N TYR A 23 4.86 7.12 -8.34
CA TYR A 23 6.05 6.71 -7.60
C TYR A 23 6.53 7.90 -6.77
N ILE A 24 6.69 7.68 -5.46
CA ILE A 24 7.12 8.72 -4.52
C ILE A 24 8.30 8.18 -3.71
N PRO A 25 9.53 8.66 -3.96
CA PRO A 25 10.69 8.34 -3.15
C PRO A 25 10.70 9.18 -1.86
N PHE A 26 11.18 8.58 -0.77
CA PHE A 26 11.39 9.23 0.51
C PHE A 26 12.87 9.29 0.84
N LYS A 27 13.29 10.41 1.43
CA LYS A 27 14.65 10.62 1.93
C LYS A 27 14.66 10.62 3.45
N LYS A 28 15.82 10.32 4.03
CA LYS A 28 16.03 10.49 5.47
C LYS A 28 15.81 11.95 5.87
N GLY A 29 15.00 12.18 6.90
CA GLY A 29 14.67 13.52 7.40
C GLY A 29 13.24 13.94 7.05
N LEU A 30 13.03 15.23 6.85
CA LEU A 30 11.71 15.81 6.55
C LEU A 30 11.37 15.65 5.06
N ASN A 31 10.26 14.98 4.76
CA ASN A 31 9.70 14.92 3.41
C ASN A 31 8.44 15.78 3.36
N ILE A 32 8.31 16.64 2.35
CA ILE A 32 7.17 17.54 2.18
C ILE A 32 6.37 17.11 0.95
N ILE A 33 5.12 16.68 1.17
CA ILE A 33 4.18 16.35 0.09
C ILE A 33 3.21 17.54 -0.07
N ARG A 34 3.39 18.32 -1.15
CA ARG A 34 2.53 19.46 -1.49
C ARG A 34 1.76 19.19 -2.78
N ALA A 35 0.44 19.30 -2.70
CA ALA A 35 -0.46 19.27 -3.84
C ALA A 35 -1.79 19.96 -3.49
N GLU A 36 -2.64 20.23 -4.48
CA GLU A 36 -3.97 20.77 -4.24
C GLU A 36 -4.89 19.77 -3.53
N ASN A 37 -6.03 20.24 -3.04
CA ASN A 37 -7.06 19.35 -2.52
C ASN A 37 -7.54 18.41 -3.63
N SER A 38 -7.85 17.18 -3.24
CA SER A 38 -8.24 16.11 -4.17
C SER A 38 -7.15 15.66 -5.16
N SER A 39 -5.89 16.08 -4.98
CA SER A 39 -4.75 15.61 -5.79
C SER A 39 -4.05 14.35 -5.26
N GLY A 40 -4.65 13.63 -4.30
CA GLY A 40 -4.11 12.36 -3.80
C GLY A 40 -3.13 12.46 -2.62
N LYS A 41 -2.99 13.61 -1.95
CA LYS A 41 -2.15 13.74 -0.73
C LYS A 41 -2.55 12.73 0.36
N SER A 42 -3.84 12.71 0.72
CA SER A 42 -4.37 11.77 1.71
C SER A 42 -4.28 10.33 1.21
N THR A 43 -4.44 10.11 -0.11
CA THR A 43 -4.25 8.79 -0.73
C THR A 43 -2.85 8.25 -0.49
N CYS A 44 -1.80 9.08 -0.63
CA CYS A 44 -0.42 8.68 -0.33
C CYS A 44 -0.25 8.26 1.13
N ILE A 45 -0.73 9.06 2.09
CA ILE A 45 -0.61 8.74 3.52
C ILE A 45 -1.41 7.48 3.88
N ASN A 46 -2.61 7.35 3.33
CA ASN A 46 -3.45 6.18 3.52
C ASN A 46 -2.81 4.94 2.91
N ALA A 47 -2.14 5.05 1.77
CA ALA A 47 -1.45 3.95 1.13
C ALA A 47 -0.28 3.43 1.99
N ILE A 48 0.49 4.32 2.63
CA ILE A 48 1.52 3.93 3.60
C ILE A 48 0.91 3.15 4.77
N ALA A 49 -0.11 3.71 5.42
CA ALA A 49 -0.78 3.05 6.55
C ALA A 49 -1.39 1.70 6.14
N TYR A 50 -1.99 1.64 4.94
CA TYR A 50 -2.58 0.44 4.38
C TYR A 50 -1.54 -0.64 4.08
N SER A 51 -0.39 -0.31 3.49
CA SER A 51 0.71 -1.27 3.27
C SER A 51 1.24 -1.87 4.58
N LEU A 52 1.12 -1.14 5.69
CA LEU A 52 1.55 -1.57 7.02
C LEU A 52 0.44 -2.29 7.81
N GLY A 53 -0.75 -2.51 7.24
CA GLY A 53 -1.87 -3.12 7.98
C GLY A 53 -2.47 -2.22 9.07
N LEU A 54 -2.21 -0.91 9.01
CA LEU A 54 -2.60 0.10 10.01
C LEU A 54 -3.84 0.91 9.61
N GLU A 55 -4.68 0.38 8.71
CA GLU A 55 -5.86 1.09 8.20
C GLU A 55 -6.89 1.49 9.27
N SER A 56 -6.89 0.81 10.43
CA SER A 56 -7.74 1.16 11.57
C SER A 56 -7.45 2.56 12.15
N ILE A 57 -6.24 3.08 11.96
CA ILE A 57 -5.83 4.43 12.41
C ILE A 57 -6.49 5.53 11.55
N LEU A 58 -6.95 5.20 10.34
CA LEU A 58 -7.50 6.17 9.38
C LEU A 58 -8.96 6.59 9.70
N GLY A 59 -9.52 6.10 10.80
CA GLY A 59 -10.87 6.43 11.29
C GLY A 59 -11.89 5.32 11.05
N PRO A 60 -13.18 5.54 11.40
CA PRO A 60 -14.23 4.55 11.24
C PRO A 60 -14.28 4.04 9.79
N THR A 61 -14.41 2.73 9.65
CA THR A 61 -14.27 1.94 8.42
C THR A 61 -15.14 2.48 7.28
N ARG A 62 -14.64 3.49 6.55
CA ARG A 62 -15.12 3.74 5.19
C ARG A 62 -14.84 2.47 4.40
N LYS A 63 -15.79 2.04 3.56
CA LYS A 63 -15.73 0.79 2.78
C LYS A 63 -14.38 0.53 2.10
N LYS A 64 -13.58 1.57 1.78
CA LYS A 64 -12.14 1.55 1.46
C LYS A 64 -11.52 2.91 1.84
N PRO A 65 -10.26 3.01 2.32
CA PRO A 65 -9.60 4.30 2.66
C PRO A 65 -9.09 5.06 1.42
N PHE A 66 -9.59 4.72 0.24
CA PHE A 66 -9.08 5.15 -1.05
C PHE A 66 -10.17 5.80 -1.91
N PRO A 67 -9.80 6.69 -2.84
CA PRO A 67 -10.74 7.21 -3.84
C PRO A 67 -11.12 6.13 -4.87
N LYS A 68 -12.24 6.35 -5.57
CA LYS A 68 -12.74 5.49 -6.66
C LYS A 68 -11.72 5.25 -7.77
N SER A 69 -10.79 6.19 -7.98
CA SER A 69 -9.70 6.04 -8.95
C SER A 69 -8.78 4.85 -8.70
N LEU A 70 -8.81 4.26 -7.49
CA LEU A 70 -8.04 3.06 -7.19
C LEU A 70 -8.85 1.77 -7.25
N TYR A 71 -10.16 1.79 -7.53
CA TYR A 71 -10.93 0.54 -7.52
C TYR A 71 -12.19 0.50 -8.40
N GLU A 72 -12.50 1.55 -9.13
CA GLU A 72 -13.71 1.64 -9.95
C GLU A 72 -13.39 2.23 -11.33
N VAL A 73 -13.02 3.51 -11.39
CA VAL A 73 -12.73 4.22 -12.64
C VAL A 73 -11.71 5.34 -12.41
N ILE A 74 -10.77 5.51 -13.34
CA ILE A 74 -9.82 6.63 -13.37
C ILE A 74 -10.02 7.44 -14.66
N TYR A 75 -9.84 8.75 -14.57
CA TYR A 75 -9.91 9.70 -15.67
C TYR A 75 -8.51 10.25 -15.94
N LYS A 76 -8.15 10.42 -17.21
CA LYS A 76 -6.80 10.86 -17.61
C LYS A 76 -6.49 12.30 -17.21
N ASP A 77 -7.48 13.19 -17.31
CA ASP A 77 -7.42 14.57 -16.84
C ASP A 77 -8.79 14.95 -16.22
N LYS A 78 -8.82 15.99 -15.39
CA LYS A 78 -10.03 16.59 -14.82
C LYS A 78 -10.98 17.18 -15.87
N LYS A 79 -10.52 17.34 -17.11
CA LYS A 79 -11.26 17.96 -18.22
C LYS A 79 -11.72 16.96 -19.28
N GLU A 80 -11.22 15.73 -19.25
CA GLU A 80 -11.52 14.70 -20.24
C GLU A 80 -12.50 13.68 -19.65
N ASP A 81 -13.48 13.27 -20.46
CA ASP A 81 -14.47 12.25 -20.10
C ASP A 81 -14.01 10.83 -20.48
N GLU A 82 -12.72 10.64 -20.81
CA GLU A 82 -12.20 9.29 -21.09
C GLU A 82 -12.09 8.48 -19.80
N GLU A 83 -12.95 7.48 -19.68
CA GLU A 83 -13.04 6.58 -18.54
C GLU A 83 -12.19 5.33 -18.73
N PHE A 84 -11.33 5.06 -17.74
CA PHE A 84 -10.53 3.84 -17.66
C PHE A 84 -11.04 3.00 -16.49
N VAL A 85 -11.65 1.85 -16.80
CA VAL A 85 -12.22 0.95 -15.81
C VAL A 85 -11.08 0.22 -15.09
N VAL A 86 -11.08 0.27 -13.77
CA VAL A 86 -10.04 -0.36 -12.95
C VAL A 86 -10.26 -1.87 -12.89
N ILE A 87 -9.27 -2.64 -13.35
CA ILE A 87 -9.26 -4.11 -13.29
C ILE A 87 -8.69 -4.59 -11.96
N ASN A 88 -7.55 -4.05 -11.57
CA ASN A 88 -6.90 -4.31 -10.30
C ASN A 88 -6.05 -3.12 -9.89
N SER A 89 -5.65 -3.08 -8.63
CA SER A 89 -4.76 -2.05 -8.13
C SER A 89 -4.01 -2.52 -6.90
N GLN A 90 -2.82 -1.98 -6.71
CA GLN A 90 -1.93 -2.37 -5.63
C GLN A 90 -1.13 -1.18 -5.11
N VAL A 91 -0.63 -1.33 -3.89
CA VAL A 91 0.42 -0.48 -3.32
C VAL A 91 1.67 -1.33 -3.08
N ARG A 92 2.81 -0.79 -3.50
CA ARG A 92 4.15 -1.30 -3.15
C ARG A 92 4.81 -0.32 -2.20
N LEU A 93 5.21 -0.77 -1.02
CA LEU A 93 5.95 0.02 -0.04
C LEU A 93 7.31 -0.63 0.19
N VAL A 94 8.39 0.11 -0.08
CA VAL A 94 9.73 -0.35 0.27
C VAL A 94 10.11 0.23 1.62
N VAL A 95 10.50 -0.66 2.53
CA VAL A 95 10.97 -0.31 3.87
C VAL A 95 12.38 -0.82 4.07
N GLU A 96 13.11 -0.15 4.95
CA GLU A 96 14.47 -0.50 5.33
C GLU A 96 14.56 -0.61 6.85
N ASN A 97 15.19 -1.66 7.34
CA ASN A 97 15.41 -1.86 8.76
C ASN A 97 16.65 -1.09 9.26
N LYS A 98 16.90 -1.10 10.58
CA LYS A 98 18.10 -0.46 11.15
C LYS A 98 19.43 -1.05 10.70
N LEU A 99 19.44 -2.27 10.16
CA LEU A 99 20.62 -2.93 9.61
C LEU A 99 20.86 -2.56 8.13
N GLY A 100 20.01 -1.69 7.55
CA GLY A 100 20.10 -1.29 6.14
C GLY A 100 19.49 -2.31 5.17
N ILE A 101 18.80 -3.33 5.68
CA ILE A 101 18.19 -4.37 4.85
C ILE A 101 16.81 -3.90 4.39
N SER A 102 16.58 -3.97 3.08
CA SER A 102 15.32 -3.54 2.46
C SER A 102 14.37 -4.71 2.24
N ALA A 103 13.08 -4.46 2.47
CA ALA A 103 11.99 -5.35 2.10
C ALA A 103 10.93 -4.58 1.34
N THR A 104 10.23 -5.27 0.44
CA THR A 104 9.14 -4.70 -0.35
C THR A 104 7.83 -5.33 0.08
N PHE A 105 6.86 -4.53 0.51
CA PHE A 105 5.51 -4.96 0.82
C PHE A 105 4.59 -4.63 -0.34
N THR A 106 3.94 -5.65 -0.91
CA THR A 106 2.93 -5.49 -1.95
C THR A 106 1.57 -5.90 -1.40
N ARG A 107 0.57 -5.03 -1.55
CA ARG A 107 -0.80 -5.26 -1.08
C ARG A 107 -1.82 -4.77 -2.10
N ASP A 108 -2.81 -5.59 -2.40
CA ASP A 108 -3.87 -5.23 -3.34
C ASP A 108 -4.87 -4.25 -2.69
N ILE A 109 -5.24 -3.21 -3.43
CA ILE A 109 -6.34 -2.30 -3.11
C ILE A 109 -7.64 -2.79 -3.76
N LEU A 110 -7.55 -3.26 -5.01
CA LEU A 110 -8.58 -4.04 -5.70
C LEU A 110 -7.95 -5.37 -6.14
N GLY A 111 -8.32 -6.45 -5.44
CA GLY A 111 -7.71 -7.76 -5.52
C GLY A 111 -7.86 -8.48 -4.18
N ASP A 112 -6.84 -9.25 -3.77
CA ASP A 112 -6.80 -9.92 -2.47
C ASP A 112 -6.24 -9.01 -1.37
N LYS A 113 -7.14 -8.48 -0.54
CA LYS A 113 -6.83 -7.50 0.51
C LYS A 113 -6.36 -8.13 1.83
N ASN A 114 -6.50 -9.45 1.95
CA ASN A 114 -6.27 -10.18 3.20
C ASN A 114 -4.84 -10.68 3.32
N LYS A 115 -4.01 -10.41 2.32
CA LYS A 115 -2.59 -10.76 2.30
C LYS A 115 -1.70 -9.56 2.06
N VAL A 116 -0.45 -9.71 2.48
CA VAL A 116 0.68 -8.88 2.09
C VAL A 116 1.74 -9.81 1.53
N THR A 117 2.17 -9.53 0.31
CA THR A 117 3.31 -10.22 -0.29
C THR A 117 4.57 -9.45 0.10
N ILE A 118 5.52 -10.14 0.72
CA ILE A 118 6.81 -9.57 1.11
C ILE A 118 7.87 -10.12 0.17
N SER A 119 8.59 -9.24 -0.51
CA SER A 119 9.82 -9.58 -1.23
C SER A 119 11.04 -9.10 -0.45
N TYR A 120 11.93 -10.03 -0.11
CA TYR A 120 13.10 -9.81 0.73
C TYR A 120 14.22 -10.78 0.28
N GLU A 121 15.44 -10.28 0.10
CA GLU A 121 16.62 -11.07 -0.32
C GLU A 121 16.41 -11.97 -1.57
N GLY A 122 15.53 -11.54 -2.49
CA GLY A 122 15.22 -12.30 -3.71
C GLY A 122 14.15 -13.39 -3.53
N GLU A 123 13.72 -13.63 -2.30
CA GLU A 123 12.56 -14.46 -1.99
C GLU A 123 11.29 -13.63 -1.96
N THR A 124 10.15 -14.28 -2.18
CA THR A 124 8.83 -13.65 -2.10
C THR A 124 7.86 -14.60 -1.43
N GLU A 125 7.19 -14.11 -0.39
CA GLU A 125 6.26 -14.91 0.41
C GLU A 125 5.00 -14.11 0.79
N ASP A 126 3.87 -14.81 0.85
CA ASP A 126 2.57 -14.26 1.23
C ASP A 126 2.31 -14.44 2.73
N TYR A 127 1.95 -13.33 3.39
CA TYR A 127 1.60 -13.26 4.81
C TYR A 127 0.15 -12.79 4.96
N PHE A 128 -0.60 -13.39 5.90
CA PHE A 128 -1.99 -12.96 6.13
C PHE A 128 -2.06 -11.73 7.04
N LEU A 129 -3.08 -10.90 6.82
CA LEU A 129 -3.46 -9.77 7.66
C LEU A 129 -4.69 -10.09 8.51
N GLY A 130 -4.87 -9.35 9.60
CA GLY A 130 -6.00 -9.55 10.51
C GLY A 130 -5.87 -10.87 11.25
N SER A 131 -6.68 -11.86 10.90
CA SER A 131 -6.71 -13.19 11.52
C SER A 131 -6.93 -14.30 10.49
N ALA A 132 -6.25 -15.43 10.66
CA ALA A 132 -6.50 -16.67 9.95
C ALA A 132 -7.16 -17.67 10.93
N GLY A 133 -8.47 -17.83 10.82
CA GLY A 133 -9.26 -18.55 11.82
C GLY A 133 -9.23 -17.82 13.18
N SER A 134 -8.78 -18.51 14.23
CA SER A 134 -8.67 -17.94 15.58
C SER A 134 -7.34 -17.24 15.87
N ILE A 135 -6.35 -17.31 14.96
CA ILE A 135 -5.00 -16.80 15.19
C ILE A 135 -4.82 -15.45 14.49
N GLY A 136 -4.46 -14.43 15.27
CA GLY A 136 -4.14 -13.10 14.76
C GLY A 136 -2.79 -13.05 14.03
N SER A 137 -2.67 -12.12 13.08
CA SER A 137 -1.47 -11.89 12.27
C SER A 137 -0.23 -11.45 13.08
N ALA A 138 -0.40 -11.02 14.32
CA ALA A 138 0.70 -10.72 15.24
C ALA A 138 1.23 -11.95 16.00
N ALA A 139 0.49 -13.06 16.01
CA ALA A 139 0.81 -14.25 16.81
C ALA A 139 1.24 -15.46 15.98
N SER A 140 1.01 -15.45 14.66
CA SER A 140 1.37 -16.55 13.75
C SER A 140 2.65 -16.24 12.99
N SER A 141 3.52 -17.23 12.79
CA SER A 141 4.69 -17.12 11.90
C SER A 141 4.35 -16.76 10.46
N ARG A 142 3.12 -17.05 10.00
CA ARG A 142 2.61 -16.67 8.67
C ARG A 142 1.85 -15.34 8.66
N GLY A 143 1.81 -14.64 9.80
CA GLY A 143 1.12 -13.37 9.95
C GLY A 143 2.04 -12.19 9.67
N PHE A 144 1.52 -11.18 8.96
CA PHE A 144 2.31 -10.02 8.55
C PHE A 144 2.91 -9.26 9.73
N HIS A 145 2.13 -9.02 10.79
CA HIS A 145 2.61 -8.28 11.96
C HIS A 145 3.62 -9.06 12.79
N TYR A 146 3.56 -10.40 12.78
CA TYR A 146 4.60 -11.23 13.37
C TYR A 146 5.91 -11.07 12.60
N TRP A 147 5.87 -11.14 11.26
CA TRP A 147 7.05 -10.90 10.43
C TRP A 147 7.65 -9.51 10.69
N LEU A 148 6.81 -8.45 10.70
CA LEU A 148 7.27 -7.08 10.91
C LEU A 148 7.95 -6.86 12.28
N ASN A 149 7.54 -7.63 13.30
CA ASN A 149 8.08 -7.53 14.64
C ASN A 149 9.44 -8.24 14.80
N ASN A 150 9.74 -9.25 13.98
CA ASN A 150 11.00 -9.98 14.03
C ASN A 150 12.06 -9.29 13.16
#